data_AF-A0A4R4V1T7-F1
#
_entry.id   AF-A0A4R4V1T7-F1
#
_cell.length_a   1.000
_cell.length_b   1.000
_cell.length_c   1.000
_cell.angle_alpha   90.00
_cell.angle_beta   90.00
_cell.angle_gamma   90.00
#
_symmetry.space_group_name_H-M   'P 1'
#
loop_
_entity.id
_entity.type
_entity.pdbx_description
1 polymer ?
#
loop_
_entity_poly.entity_id
_entity_poly.type
_entity_poly.pdbx_seq_one_letter_code
_entity_poly.pdbx_strand_id
1 'polypeptide(L)'
;MLKTRIHFSTGYAETAAGTLQVRVGDRLLPQAINVVLPGAGGQPRLAARLEVVDGIPQCREITISSVEDGREVKQLDLRAIGVAEMVEEVFAAFATRIILEEDGSITAVKEAGERPHIETVRAIAETRKGKGARKITQAFLEEVAAIYSENAGQNPTQAVQRAFDVSPRMAGNYIRKARDLGLLPEVTDGRRRS
;
A
#
# COMPACT_ATOMS: atom_id res chain seq x y z
N MET A 1 1.46 -28.83 -11.19
CA MET A 1 0.52 -27.69 -11.02
C MET A 1 0.88 -26.65 -12.08
N LEU A 2 -0.04 -26.28 -12.96
CA LEU A 2 0.23 -25.30 -14.03
C LEU A 2 0.42 -23.91 -13.40
N LYS A 3 1.31 -23.08 -13.95
CA LYS A 3 1.58 -21.72 -13.45
C LYS A 3 1.39 -20.72 -14.57
N THR A 4 0.83 -19.55 -14.23
CA THR A 4 0.83 -18.38 -15.12
C THR A 4 2.03 -17.53 -14.76
N ARG A 5 2.92 -17.29 -15.73
CA ARG A 5 4.15 -16.51 -15.55
C ARG A 5 4.18 -15.31 -16.49
N ILE A 6 4.58 -14.17 -15.96
CA ILE A 6 4.87 -12.94 -16.71
C ILE A 6 6.36 -12.63 -16.54
N HIS A 7 7.03 -12.38 -17.66
CA HIS A 7 8.44 -12.01 -17.69
C HIS A 7 8.58 -10.49 -17.69
N PHE A 8 9.48 -9.98 -16.84
CA PHE A 8 9.94 -8.60 -16.83
C PHE A 8 11.36 -8.53 -17.39
N SER A 9 11.89 -7.33 -17.57
CA SER A 9 13.24 -7.11 -18.10
C SER A 9 14.34 -7.83 -17.31
N THR A 10 14.19 -7.94 -15.99
CA THR A 10 15.23 -8.49 -15.09
C THR A 10 14.72 -9.63 -14.20
N GLY A 11 13.61 -10.28 -14.57
CA GLY A 11 13.06 -11.39 -13.79
C GLY A 11 11.66 -11.81 -14.24
N TYR A 12 10.90 -12.42 -13.34
CA TYR A 12 9.53 -12.84 -13.61
C TYR A 12 8.67 -12.78 -12.35
N ALA A 13 7.37 -12.75 -12.57
CA ALA A 13 6.39 -13.04 -11.53
C ALA A 13 5.48 -14.18 -11.98
N GLU A 14 5.00 -14.96 -11.03
CA GLU A 14 4.15 -16.10 -11.30
C GLU A 14 3.08 -16.32 -10.24
N THR A 15 1.95 -16.88 -10.67
CA THR A 15 0.87 -17.33 -9.80
C THR A 15 0.42 -18.73 -10.22
N ALA A 16 -0.19 -19.47 -9.29
CA ALA A 16 -0.73 -20.78 -9.60
C ALA A 16 -1.91 -20.64 -10.59
N ALA A 17 -1.96 -21.51 -11.60
CA ALA A 17 -3.13 -21.56 -12.49
C ALA A 17 -4.37 -22.00 -11.68
N GLY A 18 -5.52 -21.38 -11.97
CA GLY A 18 -6.75 -21.62 -11.21
C GLY A 18 -6.74 -21.05 -9.79
N THR A 19 -5.81 -20.14 -9.47
CA THR A 19 -5.83 -19.41 -8.20
C THR A 19 -7.13 -18.61 -8.03
N LEU A 20 -7.54 -18.43 -6.77
CA LEU A 20 -8.65 -17.55 -6.42
C LEU A 20 -8.37 -16.14 -6.95
N GLN A 21 -9.34 -15.60 -7.67
CA GLN A 21 -9.35 -14.21 -8.11
C GLN A 21 -10.03 -13.37 -7.03
N VAL A 22 -9.37 -12.32 -6.58
CA VAL A 22 -9.87 -11.39 -5.58
C VAL A 22 -10.24 -10.09 -6.28
N ARG A 23 -11.45 -9.60 -5.99
CA ARG A 23 -11.91 -8.31 -6.51
C ARG A 23 -11.24 -7.17 -5.74
N VAL A 24 -10.62 -6.26 -6.49
CA VAL A 24 -10.00 -5.03 -6.00
C VAL A 24 -10.52 -3.89 -6.89
N GLY A 25 -11.51 -3.15 -6.39
CA GLY A 25 -12.22 -2.15 -7.20
C GLY A 25 -13.00 -2.79 -8.37
N ASP A 26 -12.69 -2.33 -9.58
CA ASP A 26 -13.19 -2.86 -10.86
C ASP A 26 -12.24 -3.90 -11.48
N ARG A 27 -11.26 -4.42 -10.73
CA ARG A 27 -10.28 -5.39 -11.21
C ARG A 27 -10.38 -6.72 -10.47
N LEU A 28 -10.07 -7.81 -11.17
CA LEU A 28 -9.77 -9.12 -10.61
C LEU A 28 -8.25 -9.32 -10.59
N LEU A 29 -7.73 -9.66 -9.43
CA LEU A 29 -6.31 -9.94 -9.19
C LEU A 29 -6.15 -11.37 -8.68
N PRO A 30 -5.05 -12.08 -8.99
CA PRO A 30 -4.74 -13.33 -8.32
C PRO A 30 -4.51 -13.08 -6.82
N GLN A 31 -4.96 -14.00 -5.96
CA GLN A 31 -4.80 -13.85 -4.51
C GLN A 31 -3.34 -13.75 -4.06
N ALA A 32 -2.43 -14.46 -4.74
CA ALA A 32 -1.00 -14.48 -4.42
C ALA A 32 -0.14 -14.51 -5.68
N ILE A 33 0.99 -13.80 -5.65
CA ILE A 33 1.99 -13.75 -6.73
C ILE A 33 3.38 -13.89 -6.11
N ASN A 34 4.23 -14.74 -6.68
CA ASN A 34 5.64 -14.82 -6.34
C ASN A 34 6.46 -14.06 -7.39
N VAL A 35 7.36 -13.20 -6.93
CA VAL A 35 8.29 -12.43 -7.77
C VAL A 35 9.69 -12.98 -7.59
N VAL A 36 10.43 -13.14 -8.69
CA VAL A 36 11.82 -13.56 -8.69
C VAL A 36 12.62 -12.68 -9.65
N LEU A 37 13.57 -11.94 -9.09
CA LEU A 37 14.63 -11.23 -9.80
C LEU A 37 15.94 -11.98 -9.50
N PRO A 38 16.48 -12.79 -10.44
CA PRO A 38 17.61 -13.67 -10.15
C PRO A 38 18.92 -12.95 -9.79
N GLY A 39 19.01 -11.64 -9.98
CA GLY A 39 20.26 -10.88 -9.94
C GLY A 39 20.97 -10.96 -11.29
N ALA A 40 21.60 -9.85 -11.71
CA ALA A 40 22.36 -9.78 -12.96
C ALA A 40 23.65 -8.98 -12.74
N GLY A 41 24.74 -9.38 -13.40
CA GLY A 41 26.03 -8.66 -13.31
C GLY A 41 26.58 -8.57 -11.88
N GLY A 42 26.47 -9.65 -11.10
CA GLY A 42 26.91 -9.70 -9.70
C GLY A 42 25.99 -8.97 -8.71
N GLN A 43 24.86 -8.42 -9.16
CA GLN A 43 23.85 -7.84 -8.27
C GLN A 43 23.13 -8.92 -7.46
N PRO A 44 22.68 -8.60 -6.23
CA PRO A 44 21.89 -9.53 -5.41
C PRO A 44 20.62 -10.03 -6.11
N ARG A 45 20.24 -11.25 -5.76
CA ARG A 45 18.93 -11.81 -6.06
C ARG A 45 17.88 -11.18 -5.14
N LEU A 46 16.69 -10.94 -5.68
CA LEU A 46 15.50 -10.57 -4.92
C LEU A 46 14.38 -11.58 -5.19
N ALA A 47 13.69 -12.00 -4.13
CA ALA A 47 12.43 -12.71 -4.21
C ALA A 47 11.39 -11.99 -3.34
N ALA A 48 10.13 -11.99 -3.77
CA ALA A 48 9.04 -11.42 -2.98
C ALA A 48 7.76 -12.24 -3.10
N ARG A 49 6.95 -12.23 -2.04
CA ARG A 49 5.60 -12.80 -2.02
C ARG A 49 4.59 -11.68 -1.86
N LEU A 50 3.75 -11.52 -2.87
CA LEU A 50 2.69 -10.53 -2.89
C LEU A 50 1.35 -11.21 -2.66
N GLU A 51 0.47 -10.60 -1.88
CA GLU A 51 -0.85 -11.13 -1.56
C GLU A 51 -1.90 -10.04 -1.54
N VAL A 52 -3.13 -10.39 -1.91
CA VAL A 52 -4.30 -9.55 -1.65
C VAL A 52 -4.93 -9.96 -0.33
N VAL A 53 -4.85 -9.10 0.68
CA VAL A 53 -5.42 -9.32 2.01
C VAL A 53 -6.53 -8.30 2.24
N ASP A 54 -7.73 -8.78 2.53
CA ASP A 54 -8.93 -7.94 2.70
C ASP A 54 -9.15 -6.96 1.53
N GLY A 55 -8.89 -7.42 0.31
CA GLY A 55 -8.99 -6.60 -0.91
C GLY A 55 -7.87 -5.56 -1.08
N ILE A 56 -6.79 -5.64 -0.30
CA ILE A 56 -5.62 -4.77 -0.39
C ILE A 56 -4.41 -5.56 -0.91
N PRO A 57 -3.83 -5.15 -2.04
CA PRO A 57 -2.53 -5.67 -2.48
C PRO A 57 -1.40 -5.29 -1.52
N GLN A 58 -0.68 -6.30 -1.02
CA GLN A 58 0.40 -6.17 -0.05
C GLN A 58 1.63 -6.97 -0.51
N CYS A 59 2.81 -6.52 -0.10
CA CYS A 59 4.00 -7.36 -0.07
C CYS A 59 4.10 -7.99 1.32
N ARG A 60 4.12 -9.32 1.40
CA ARG A 60 4.12 -10.08 2.66
C ARG A 60 5.50 -10.62 3.02
N GLU A 61 6.38 -10.79 2.03
CA GLU A 61 7.73 -11.28 2.21
C GLU A 61 8.65 -10.69 1.15
N ILE A 62 9.86 -10.31 1.56
CA ILE A 62 10.96 -9.95 0.67
C ILE A 62 12.20 -10.67 1.16
N THR A 63 12.89 -11.34 0.25
CA THR A 63 14.20 -11.95 0.47
C THR A 63 15.19 -11.32 -0.48
N ILE A 64 16.31 -10.86 0.05
CA ILE A 64 17.46 -10.41 -0.73
C ILE A 64 18.67 -11.26 -0.33
N SER A 65 19.42 -11.72 -1.32
CA SER A 65 20.60 -12.55 -1.10
C SER A 65 21.66 -12.25 -2.15
N SER A 66 22.93 -12.25 -1.75
CA SER A 66 24.02 -12.28 -2.73
C SER A 66 23.91 -13.54 -3.59
N VAL A 67 24.29 -13.43 -4.86
CA VAL A 67 24.47 -14.58 -5.75
C VAL A 67 25.87 -15.16 -5.55
N GLU A 68 26.09 -16.39 -6.01
CA GLU A 68 27.43 -17.00 -6.03
C GLU A 68 28.39 -16.11 -6.83
N ASP A 69 29.59 -15.88 -6.29
CA ASP A 69 30.60 -14.93 -6.82
C ASP A 69 30.11 -13.47 -7.01
N GLY A 70 28.94 -13.14 -6.47
CA GLY A 70 28.38 -11.80 -6.47
C GLY A 70 28.96 -10.92 -5.36
N ARG A 71 28.66 -9.61 -5.43
CA ARG A 71 28.98 -8.72 -4.31
C ARG A 71 28.04 -8.96 -3.14
N GLU A 72 28.45 -8.51 -1.96
CA GLU A 72 27.59 -8.45 -0.78
C GLU A 72 26.32 -7.63 -1.03
N VAL A 73 25.28 -7.91 -0.23
CA VAL A 73 24.09 -7.06 -0.14
C VAL A 73 24.45 -5.79 0.62
N LYS A 74 24.20 -4.63 0.00
CA LYS A 74 24.51 -3.30 0.56
C LYS A 74 23.23 -2.57 0.96
N GLN A 75 23.38 -1.58 1.83
CA GLN A 75 22.28 -0.67 2.20
C GLN A 75 21.64 0.02 0.98
N LEU A 76 22.44 0.29 -0.07
CA LEU A 76 21.95 0.86 -1.32
C LEU A 76 20.94 -0.07 -2.00
N ASP A 77 21.14 -1.38 -1.95
CA ASP A 77 20.21 -2.35 -2.53
C ASP A 77 18.87 -2.29 -1.83
N LEU A 78 18.87 -2.28 -0.50
CA LEU A 78 17.65 -2.19 0.31
C LEU A 78 16.87 -0.90 0.02
N ARG A 79 17.58 0.23 -0.14
CA ARG A 79 16.95 1.52 -0.49
C ARG A 79 16.40 1.56 -1.92
N ALA A 80 16.99 0.78 -2.83
CA ALA A 80 16.53 0.70 -4.20
C ALA A 80 15.27 -0.16 -4.37
N ILE A 81 14.87 -0.93 -3.34
CA ILE A 81 13.63 -1.71 -3.38
C ILE A 81 12.43 -0.77 -3.20
N GLY A 82 11.85 -0.35 -4.32
CA GLY A 82 10.53 0.28 -4.36
C GLY A 82 9.42 -0.74 -4.11
N VAL A 83 9.18 -1.12 -2.84
CA VAL A 83 8.18 -2.15 -2.48
C VAL A 83 6.79 -1.76 -2.96
N ALA A 84 6.45 -0.48 -2.84
CA ALA A 84 5.13 0.00 -3.22
C ALA A 84 4.92 -0.10 -4.73
N GLU A 85 5.89 0.38 -5.49
CA GLU A 85 5.92 0.34 -6.94
C GLU A 85 5.90 -1.10 -7.45
N MET A 86 6.69 -1.99 -6.83
CA MET A 86 6.71 -3.43 -7.17
C MET A 86 5.34 -4.08 -6.98
N VAL A 87 4.65 -3.81 -5.86
CA VAL A 87 3.30 -4.33 -5.62
C VAL A 87 2.34 -3.84 -6.71
N GLU A 88 2.36 -2.54 -7.00
CA GLU A 88 1.45 -1.91 -7.96
C GLU A 88 1.67 -2.43 -9.38
N GLU A 89 2.91 -2.45 -9.85
CA GLU A 89 3.29 -2.90 -11.19
C GLU A 89 3.03 -4.39 -11.41
N VAL A 90 3.41 -5.23 -10.43
CA VAL A 90 3.26 -6.68 -10.56
C VAL A 90 1.77 -7.05 -10.54
N PHE A 91 0.96 -6.51 -9.64
CA PHE A 91 -0.47 -6.80 -9.66
C PHE A 91 -1.16 -6.24 -10.91
N ALA A 92 -0.76 -5.07 -11.40
CA ALA A 92 -1.29 -4.52 -12.64
C ALA A 92 -1.04 -5.44 -13.84
N ALA A 93 0.15 -6.05 -13.92
CA ALA A 93 0.48 -6.99 -15.00
C ALA A 93 -0.42 -8.25 -15.00
N PHE A 94 -0.94 -8.66 -13.84
CA PHE A 94 -1.85 -9.79 -13.71
C PHE A 94 -3.34 -9.41 -13.69
N ALA A 95 -3.67 -8.12 -13.69
CA ALA A 95 -5.04 -7.66 -13.52
C ALA A 95 -5.92 -7.99 -14.74
N THR A 96 -7.18 -8.30 -14.44
CA THR A 96 -8.25 -8.38 -15.45
C THR A 96 -9.32 -7.35 -15.09
N ARG A 97 -9.80 -6.57 -16.05
CA ARG A 97 -10.87 -5.59 -15.82
C ARG A 97 -12.23 -6.26 -15.77
N ILE A 98 -13.05 -5.85 -14.83
CA ILE A 98 -14.47 -6.19 -14.78
C ILE A 98 -15.24 -5.10 -15.54
N ILE A 99 -15.94 -5.49 -16.61
CA ILE A 99 -16.87 -4.64 -17.34
C ILE A 99 -18.27 -5.16 -17.04
N LEU A 100 -19.15 -4.26 -16.57
CA LEU A 100 -20.57 -4.55 -16.46
C LEU A 100 -21.22 -4.11 -17.77
N GLU A 101 -21.79 -5.06 -18.50
CA GLU A 101 -22.50 -4.81 -19.75
C GLU A 101 -23.90 -4.23 -19.47
N GLU A 102 -24.51 -3.59 -20.47
CA GLU A 102 -25.85 -2.98 -20.34
C GLU A 102 -26.96 -4.00 -20.01
N ASP A 103 -26.75 -5.27 -20.36
CA ASP A 103 -27.66 -6.38 -20.04
C ASP A 103 -27.48 -6.95 -18.61
N GLY A 104 -26.57 -6.35 -17.83
CA GLY A 104 -26.25 -6.76 -16.46
C GLY A 104 -25.28 -7.94 -16.38
N SER A 105 -24.77 -8.45 -17.51
CA SER A 105 -23.73 -9.46 -17.52
C SER A 105 -22.37 -8.87 -17.14
N ILE A 106 -21.48 -9.72 -16.59
CA ILE A 106 -20.15 -9.32 -16.16
C ILE A 106 -19.12 -9.95 -17.11
N THR A 107 -18.42 -9.12 -17.88
CA THR A 107 -17.32 -9.53 -18.74
C THR A 107 -15.99 -9.23 -18.05
N ALA A 108 -15.06 -10.19 -18.05
CA ALA A 108 -13.71 -9.99 -17.55
C ALA A 108 -12.74 -9.87 -18.74
N VAL A 109 -12.16 -8.68 -18.96
CA VAL A 109 -11.31 -8.39 -20.12
C VAL A 109 -9.86 -8.15 -19.67
N LYS A 110 -8.94 -8.88 -20.30
CA LYS A 110 -7.50 -8.59 -20.18
C LYS A 110 -7.14 -7.50 -21.16
N GLU A 111 -7.04 -6.27 -20.68
CA GLU A 111 -6.63 -5.12 -21.49
C GLU A 111 -5.11 -5.19 -21.74
N ALA A 112 -4.70 -4.98 -22.99
CA ALA A 112 -3.29 -4.92 -23.38
C ALA A 112 -2.94 -3.51 -23.84
N GLY A 113 -1.73 -3.04 -23.50
CA GLY A 113 -1.22 -1.73 -23.90
C GLY A 113 -0.81 -0.86 -22.71
N GLU A 114 -0.01 0.16 -22.99
CA GLU A 114 0.61 1.02 -21.98
C GLU A 114 -0.41 1.85 -21.18
N ARG A 115 -1.40 2.45 -21.86
CA ARG A 115 -2.42 3.28 -21.20
C ARG A 115 -3.29 2.49 -20.21
N PRO A 116 -3.91 1.35 -20.60
CA PRO A 116 -4.65 0.52 -19.66
C PRO A 116 -3.81 0.02 -18.48
N HIS A 117 -2.52 -0.26 -18.72
CA HIS A 117 -1.59 -0.66 -17.66
C HIS A 117 -1.38 0.46 -16.65
N ILE A 118 -1.07 1.68 -17.10
CA ILE A 118 -0.89 2.86 -16.22
C ILE A 118 -2.16 3.14 -15.39
N GLU A 119 -3.34 3.03 -15.99
CA GLU A 119 -4.61 3.21 -15.28
C GLU A 119 -4.81 2.14 -14.21
N THR A 120 -4.43 0.90 -14.49
CA THR A 120 -4.50 -0.22 -13.55
C THR A 120 -3.55 -0.03 -12.37
N VAL A 121 -2.29 0.37 -12.62
CA VAL A 121 -1.32 0.73 -11.58
C VAL A 121 -1.90 1.80 -10.66
N ARG A 122 -2.48 2.87 -11.23
CA ARG A 122 -3.11 3.95 -10.44
C ARG A 122 -4.28 3.45 -9.60
N ALA A 123 -5.17 2.62 -10.15
CA ALA A 123 -6.30 2.09 -9.41
C ALA A 123 -5.87 1.21 -8.21
N ILE A 124 -4.82 0.40 -8.40
CA ILE A 124 -4.21 -0.39 -7.34
C ILE A 124 -3.57 0.51 -6.28
N ALA A 125 -2.80 1.52 -6.69
CA ALA A 125 -2.18 2.48 -5.79
C ALA A 125 -3.22 3.21 -4.93
N GLU A 126 -4.32 3.67 -5.52
CA GLU A 126 -5.41 4.31 -4.77
C GLU A 126 -6.11 3.33 -3.82
N THR A 127 -6.29 2.07 -4.19
CA THR A 127 -6.86 1.07 -3.28
C THR A 127 -5.97 0.82 -2.07
N ARG A 128 -4.64 0.78 -2.28
CA ARG A 128 -3.65 0.66 -1.21
C ARG A 128 -3.65 1.88 -0.30
N LYS A 129 -3.78 3.09 -0.86
CA LYS A 129 -3.93 4.35 -0.11
C LYS A 129 -5.26 4.40 0.66
N GLY A 130 -6.36 3.90 0.10
CA GLY A 130 -7.72 4.03 0.66
C GLY A 130 -8.01 3.22 1.93
N LYS A 131 -7.16 2.23 2.26
CA LYS A 131 -7.15 1.57 3.59
C LYS A 131 -5.86 1.82 4.39
N GLY A 132 -4.78 2.27 3.74
CA GLY A 132 -3.51 2.68 4.39
C GLY A 132 -3.50 4.12 4.91
N ALA A 133 -4.32 5.01 4.34
CA ALA A 133 -4.77 6.20 5.05
C ALA A 133 -5.72 5.69 6.13
N ARG A 134 -5.19 5.53 7.35
CA ARG A 134 -5.94 5.14 8.55
C ARG A 134 -7.33 5.76 8.45
N LYS A 135 -8.38 4.95 8.26
CA LYS A 135 -9.74 5.48 8.17
C LYS A 135 -9.93 6.28 9.45
N ILE A 136 -10.15 7.58 9.31
CA ILE A 136 -10.40 8.47 10.45
C ILE A 136 -11.84 8.14 10.88
N THR A 137 -11.97 7.08 11.66
CA THR A 137 -13.21 6.65 12.28
C THR A 137 -13.43 7.46 13.55
N GLN A 138 -14.66 7.44 14.06
CA GLN A 138 -14.96 8.04 15.35
C GLN A 138 -14.09 7.44 16.46
N ALA A 139 -13.96 6.11 16.53
CA ALA A 139 -13.11 5.42 17.52
C ALA A 139 -11.63 5.86 17.44
N PHE A 140 -11.11 6.11 16.24
CA PHE A 140 -9.76 6.65 16.07
C PHE A 140 -9.65 8.08 16.61
N LEU A 141 -10.66 8.92 16.40
CA LEU A 141 -10.67 10.29 16.91
C LEU A 141 -10.88 10.35 18.43
N GLU A 142 -11.60 9.39 19.01
CA GLU A 142 -11.71 9.19 20.46
C GLU A 142 -10.34 8.83 21.07
N GLU A 143 -9.58 7.93 20.44
CA GLU A 143 -8.22 7.58 20.85
C GLU A 143 -7.26 8.79 20.75
N VAL A 144 -7.35 9.57 19.67
CA VAL A 144 -6.62 10.84 19.51
C VAL A 144 -6.97 11.82 20.63
N ALA A 145 -8.26 11.95 20.96
CA ALA A 145 -8.72 12.86 22.00
C ALA A 145 -8.24 12.45 23.40
N ALA A 146 -8.24 11.14 23.69
CA ALA A 146 -7.71 10.59 24.94
C ALA A 146 -6.22 10.94 25.10
N ILE A 147 -5.39 10.60 24.11
CA ILE A 147 -3.94 10.90 24.13
C ILE A 147 -3.68 12.40 24.26
N TYR A 148 -4.45 13.23 23.53
CA TYR A 148 -4.31 14.68 23.62
C TYR A 148 -4.63 15.19 25.04
N SER A 149 -5.70 14.70 25.65
CA SER A 149 -6.19 15.14 26.95
C SER A 149 -5.26 14.70 28.09
N GLU A 150 -4.77 13.46 28.04
CA GLU A 150 -3.76 12.93 28.98
C GLU A 150 -2.46 13.74 28.96
N ASN A 151 -2.14 14.36 27.82
CA ASN A 151 -0.91 15.13 27.61
C ASN A 151 -1.15 16.65 27.60
N ALA A 152 -2.32 17.14 28.02
CA ALA A 152 -2.72 18.54 27.91
C ALA A 152 -1.79 19.52 28.66
N GLY A 153 -1.14 19.06 29.74
CA GLY A 153 -0.17 19.86 30.52
C GLY A 153 1.25 19.91 29.95
N GLN A 154 1.51 19.26 28.81
CA GLN A 154 2.83 19.17 28.21
C GLN A 154 2.78 19.54 26.71
N ASN A 155 3.17 18.62 25.83
CA ASN A 155 3.19 18.80 24.38
C ASN A 155 2.18 17.84 23.72
N PRO A 156 0.86 18.08 23.85
CA PRO A 156 -0.16 17.10 23.45
C PRO A 156 -0.15 16.80 21.94
N THR A 157 0.16 17.79 21.10
CA THR A 157 0.32 17.57 19.64
C THR A 157 1.49 16.65 19.32
N GLN A 158 2.62 16.77 20.04
CA GLN A 158 3.76 15.86 19.85
C GLN A 158 3.51 14.47 20.41
N ALA A 159 2.67 14.34 21.45
CA ALA A 159 2.26 13.04 21.96
C ALA A 159 1.43 12.28 20.91
N VAL A 160 0.45 12.93 20.30
CA VAL A 160 -0.35 12.37 19.18
C VAL A 160 0.56 12.03 17.99
N GLN A 161 1.51 12.89 17.67
CA GLN A 161 2.47 12.62 16.59
C GLN A 161 3.23 11.32 16.82
N ARG A 162 3.78 11.13 18.02
CA ARG A 162 4.56 9.94 18.40
C ARG A 162 3.70 8.69 18.49
N ALA A 163 2.50 8.79 19.07
CA ALA A 163 1.60 7.67 19.26
C ALA A 163 1.13 7.06 17.92
N PHE A 164 0.99 7.89 16.89
CA PHE A 164 0.49 7.45 15.58
C PHE A 164 1.54 7.44 14.47
N ASP A 165 2.80 7.76 14.79
CA ASP A 165 3.92 7.88 13.84
C ASP A 165 3.57 8.68 12.58
N VAL A 166 3.05 9.89 12.78
CA VAL A 166 2.62 10.79 11.69
C VAL A 166 3.41 12.09 11.69
N SER A 167 3.31 12.86 10.60
CA SER A 167 3.88 14.21 10.58
C SER A 167 3.14 15.18 11.52
N PRO A 168 3.77 16.27 11.97
CA PRO A 168 3.11 17.29 12.80
C PRO A 168 1.83 17.85 12.17
N ARG A 169 1.85 18.04 10.84
CA ARG A 169 0.69 18.50 10.07
C ARG A 169 -0.48 17.51 10.13
N MET A 170 -0.19 16.21 10.05
CA MET A 170 -1.21 15.16 10.14
C MET A 170 -1.77 15.01 11.55
N ALA A 171 -0.92 15.07 12.58
CA ALA A 171 -1.36 15.11 13.98
C ALA A 171 -2.32 16.30 14.22
N GLY A 172 -1.98 17.48 13.72
CA GLY A 172 -2.84 18.66 13.79
C GLY A 172 -4.18 18.50 13.07
N ASN A 173 -4.22 17.76 11.95
CA ASN A 173 -5.46 17.43 11.25
C ASN A 173 -6.35 16.51 12.08
N TYR A 174 -5.79 15.47 12.71
CA TYR A 174 -6.55 14.57 13.59
C TYR A 174 -7.15 15.30 14.78
N ILE A 175 -6.36 16.17 15.43
CA ILE A 175 -6.83 16.99 16.57
C ILE A 175 -7.97 17.92 16.13
N ARG A 176 -7.87 18.54 14.96
CA ARG A 176 -8.96 19.38 14.42
C ARG A 176 -10.23 18.55 14.23
N LYS A 177 -10.15 17.39 13.61
CA LYS A 177 -11.31 16.51 13.40
C LYS A 177 -11.91 16.00 14.71
N ALA A 178 -11.09 15.74 15.72
CA ALA A 178 -11.58 15.39 17.05
C ALA A 178 -12.34 16.56 17.71
N ARG A 179 -11.89 17.81 17.50
CA ARG A 179 -12.64 19.02 17.91
C ARG A 179 -13.95 19.19 17.14
N ASP A 180 -13.93 18.98 15.83
CA ASP A 180 -15.13 19.07 14.99
C ASP A 180 -16.22 18.07 15.45
N LEU A 181 -15.82 16.96 16.10
CA LEU A 181 -16.72 15.98 16.73
C LEU A 181 -17.05 16.27 18.21
N GLY A 182 -16.55 17.36 18.78
CA GLY A 182 -16.78 17.72 20.19
C GLY A 182 -16.02 16.86 21.20
N LEU A 183 -15.03 16.07 20.77
CA LEU A 183 -14.24 15.19 21.63
C LEU A 183 -13.13 15.94 22.38
N LEU A 184 -12.78 17.15 21.93
CA LEU A 184 -11.78 18.02 22.52
C LEU A 184 -12.33 19.44 22.65
N PRO A 185 -11.83 20.24 23.62
CA PRO A 185 -12.22 21.63 23.73
C PRO A 185 -11.84 22.41 22.46
N GLU A 186 -12.75 23.29 22.03
CA GLU A 186 -12.49 24.34 21.06
C GLU A 186 -11.25 25.13 21.47
N VAL A 187 -10.46 25.59 20.50
CA VAL A 187 -9.32 26.45 20.81
C VAL A 187 -9.89 27.77 21.32
N THR A 188 -9.73 28.07 22.61
CA THR A 188 -9.87 29.44 23.09
C THR A 188 -8.79 30.26 22.38
N ASP A 189 -9.22 31.09 21.44
CA ASP A 189 -8.35 31.94 20.64
C ASP A 189 -7.57 32.87 21.58
N GLY A 190 -6.35 32.45 21.88
CA GLY A 190 -5.40 33.19 22.69
C GLY A 190 -4.87 34.35 21.88
N ARG A 191 -5.66 35.43 21.80
CA ARG A 191 -5.16 36.77 21.47
C ARG A 191 -3.82 36.97 22.14
N ARG A 192 -2.82 37.33 21.33
CA ARG A 192 -1.65 38.11 21.76
C ARG A 192 -2.07 39.05 22.89
N ARG A 193 -1.56 38.81 24.09
CA ARG A 193 -1.37 39.86 25.08
C ARG A 193 0.10 40.25 25.02
N SER A 194 0.25 41.56 24.86
CA SER A 194 1.46 42.40 24.88
C SER A 194 2.61 41.88 25.72
#